data_AF-A0A1F1ZS42-F1
#
_entry.id   AF-A0A1F1ZS42-F1
#
_cell.length_a   1.000
_cell.length_b   1.000
_cell.length_c   1.000
_cell.angle_alpha   90.00
_cell.angle_beta   90.00
_cell.angle_gamma   90.00
#
_symmetry.space_group_name_H-M   'P 1'
#
loop_
_entity.id
_entity.type
_entity.pdbx_description
1 polymer ?
#
loop_
_entity_poly.entity_id
_entity_poly.type
_entity_poly.pdbx_seq_one_letter_code
_entity_poly.pdbx_strand_id
1 'polypeptide(L)'
;MKVENPAGTIKPNDERFLIQETQKIDFPPSVKSVTYLVIEGRSDNLNDDVVQWIGTNRPDLVPDGTDKGGTWKLGELIVAVSTEKRHNGIYCGNDVCSDLKLTPGDGHLQRSLDDMKPSLRDQKWAAGLLEGTKAAADPSLEPETSDVDPRVVGGIGGGVAVVGGGIAIGAYATSRKKKIATAKEQFSHISATYGDTAQRLDQIDIRANSLSSPLAHAELRSQWATIRDDFLQVHDQVDRLGLTLDSQDKDFYAKRKDIATAHASVSALENADQNINTLFEMERGDEVVRRRELAALREDVSEALNDKTLSNKTLGRHQLDTVVAELKEVDGELRALEGTTAAPDFMDRFALALRKHGHAMDQLSKQMKNLKLSEHSTPNIGDSTWRPGYGYHGWYPYLLLSTWHSSDTAAASSSGSSGVNTSFSSGFSGGGGSSSF
;
A
#
# COMPACT_ATOMS: atom_id res chain seq x y z
N MET A 1 30.33 -4.85 -3.49
CA MET A 1 29.34 -5.68 -2.80
C MET A 1 29.95 -7.02 -2.44
N LYS A 2 29.63 -7.55 -1.26
CA LYS A 2 30.10 -8.85 -0.77
C LYS A 2 29.01 -9.58 0.01
N VAL A 3 28.98 -10.91 -0.06
CA VAL A 3 28.10 -11.77 0.75
C VAL A 3 28.97 -12.62 1.65
N GLU A 4 28.80 -12.45 2.96
CA GLU A 4 29.47 -13.21 4.01
C GLU A 4 28.47 -14.24 4.56
N ASN A 5 28.61 -15.49 4.13
CA ASN A 5 27.73 -16.61 4.47
C ASN A 5 28.53 -17.81 5.00
N PRO A 6 29.22 -17.67 6.17
CA PRO A 6 30.15 -18.67 6.70
C PRO A 6 29.54 -20.06 6.93
N ALA A 7 28.25 -20.13 7.29
CA ALA A 7 27.54 -21.38 7.53
C ALA A 7 26.93 -21.99 6.25
N GLY A 8 27.03 -21.31 5.11
CA GLY A 8 26.44 -21.78 3.85
C GLY A 8 24.90 -21.84 3.88
N THR A 9 24.25 -21.04 4.73
CA THR A 9 22.79 -21.06 4.92
C THR A 9 22.05 -20.57 3.69
N ILE A 10 22.59 -19.57 2.98
CA ILE A 10 22.10 -19.17 1.65
C ILE A 10 22.74 -20.06 0.59
N LYS A 11 21.91 -20.57 -0.34
CA LYS A 11 22.42 -21.40 -1.45
C LYS A 11 23.12 -20.53 -2.50
N PRO A 12 24.09 -21.07 -3.25
CA PRO A 12 24.83 -20.30 -4.28
C PRO A 12 23.95 -19.62 -5.34
N ASN A 13 22.79 -20.19 -5.67
CA ASN A 13 21.85 -19.56 -6.60
C ASN A 13 21.21 -18.30 -6.02
N ASP A 14 20.86 -18.35 -4.73
CA ASP A 14 20.20 -17.25 -4.03
C ASP A 14 21.22 -16.13 -3.72
N GLU A 15 22.49 -16.47 -3.49
CA GLU A 15 23.57 -15.48 -3.40
C GLU A 15 23.78 -14.75 -4.74
N ARG A 16 23.78 -15.49 -5.86
CA ARG A 16 23.87 -14.88 -7.20
C ARG A 16 22.69 -13.98 -7.49
N PHE A 17 21.47 -14.40 -7.14
CA PHE A 17 20.28 -13.58 -7.23
C PHE A 17 20.43 -12.28 -6.41
N LEU A 18 20.82 -12.40 -5.14
CA LEU A 18 21.04 -11.26 -4.25
C LEU A 18 22.06 -10.26 -4.83
N ILE A 19 23.16 -10.77 -5.38
CA ILE A 19 24.20 -9.97 -6.05
C ILE A 19 23.64 -9.27 -7.30
N GLN A 20 22.94 -9.99 -8.18
CA GLN A 20 22.42 -9.40 -9.41
C GLN A 20 21.35 -8.33 -9.14
N GLU A 21 20.48 -8.57 -8.17
CA GLU A 21 19.43 -7.63 -7.83
C GLU A 21 19.95 -6.40 -7.10
N THR A 22 20.94 -6.55 -6.23
CA THR A 22 21.53 -5.41 -5.52
C THR A 22 22.29 -4.48 -6.47
N GLN A 23 22.89 -5.00 -7.56
CA GLN A 23 23.51 -4.17 -8.60
C GLN A 23 22.51 -3.26 -9.34
N LYS A 24 21.21 -3.58 -9.29
CA LYS A 24 20.15 -2.76 -9.89
C LYS A 24 19.65 -1.66 -8.95
N ILE A 25 20.07 -1.67 -7.69
CA ILE A 25 19.69 -0.66 -6.70
C ILE A 25 20.48 0.62 -6.96
N ASP A 26 19.77 1.74 -7.03
CA ASP A 26 20.35 3.06 -7.25
C ASP A 26 20.72 3.68 -5.89
N PHE A 27 21.94 3.39 -5.42
CA PHE A 27 22.42 3.95 -4.16
C PHE A 27 22.92 5.39 -4.33
N PRO A 28 22.82 6.23 -3.28
CA PRO A 28 23.45 7.54 -3.30
C PRO A 28 24.98 7.41 -3.40
N PRO A 29 25.69 8.44 -3.91
CA PRO A 29 27.13 8.39 -4.07
C PRO A 29 27.92 8.11 -2.79
N SER A 30 27.36 8.33 -1.61
CA SER A 30 27.97 7.97 -0.32
C SER A 30 28.16 6.46 -0.18
N VAL A 31 27.22 5.64 -0.65
CA VAL A 31 27.37 4.17 -0.59
C VAL A 31 28.40 3.72 -1.62
N LYS A 32 29.57 3.31 -1.13
CA LYS A 32 30.67 2.76 -1.93
C LYS A 32 30.65 1.24 -1.96
N SER A 33 30.10 0.61 -0.92
CA SER A 33 30.03 -0.85 -0.81
C SER A 33 28.83 -1.29 0.02
N VAL A 34 28.33 -2.49 -0.30
CA VAL A 34 27.26 -3.19 0.40
C VAL A 34 27.79 -4.56 0.84
N THR A 35 27.72 -4.86 2.13
CA THR A 35 28.08 -6.16 2.69
C THR A 35 26.85 -6.85 3.26
N TYR A 36 26.51 -8.03 2.75
CA TYR A 36 25.51 -8.91 3.34
C TYR A 36 26.17 -9.85 4.33
N LEU A 37 25.59 -10.00 5.53
CA LEU A 37 26.11 -10.89 6.57
C LEU A 37 25.04 -11.88 7.05
N VAL A 38 25.31 -13.16 6.91
CA VAL A 38 24.43 -14.25 7.37
C VAL A 38 25.16 -15.04 8.43
N ILE A 39 24.71 -14.94 9.66
CA ILE A 39 25.30 -15.65 10.80
C ILE A 39 24.22 -16.44 11.52
N GLU A 40 24.62 -17.45 12.30
CA GLU A 40 23.68 -18.18 13.16
C GLU A 40 23.20 -17.27 14.31
N GLY A 41 24.10 -16.45 14.86
CA GLY A 41 23.86 -15.60 16.03
C GLY A 41 24.33 -16.30 17.31
N ARG A 42 24.93 -15.53 18.22
CA ARG A 42 25.54 -16.01 19.47
C ARG A 42 24.84 -15.46 20.70
N SER A 43 24.24 -14.28 20.58
CA SER A 43 23.55 -13.60 21.67
C SER A 43 22.19 -13.08 21.21
N ASP A 44 21.41 -12.57 22.16
CA ASP A 44 20.14 -11.89 21.84
C ASP A 44 20.36 -10.42 21.42
N ASN A 45 21.62 -10.00 21.23
CA ASN A 45 22.01 -8.70 20.70
C ASN A 45 22.78 -8.86 19.38
N LEU A 46 22.06 -8.81 18.26
CA LEU A 46 22.66 -8.92 16.92
C LEU A 46 23.73 -7.85 16.68
N ASN A 47 23.59 -6.66 17.25
CA ASN A 47 24.55 -5.57 17.08
C ASN A 47 25.96 -5.98 17.55
N ASP A 48 26.05 -6.64 18.71
CA ASP A 48 27.31 -7.10 19.28
C ASP A 48 27.89 -8.28 18.48
N ASP A 49 27.02 -9.21 18.05
CA ASP A 49 27.44 -10.35 17.23
C ASP A 49 28.04 -9.90 15.89
N VAL A 50 27.46 -8.87 15.26
CA VAL A 50 27.94 -8.30 13.99
C VAL A 50 29.28 -7.57 14.20
N VAL A 51 29.41 -6.75 15.25
CA VAL A 51 30.69 -6.08 15.56
C VAL A 51 31.79 -7.11 15.83
N GLN A 52 31.51 -8.14 16.63
CA GLN A 52 32.49 -9.18 16.95
C GLN A 52 32.92 -9.95 15.68
N TRP A 53 31.94 -10.34 14.85
CA TRP A 53 32.22 -11.08 13.64
C TRP A 53 33.04 -10.26 12.64
N ILE A 54 32.65 -8.99 12.42
CA ILE A 54 33.35 -8.09 11.50
C ILE A 54 34.75 -7.78 12.01
N GLY A 55 34.93 -7.48 13.31
CA GLY A 55 36.26 -7.23 13.88
C GLY A 55 37.24 -8.39 13.66
N THR A 56 36.73 -9.62 13.65
CA THR A 56 37.54 -10.82 13.42
C THR A 56 37.79 -11.10 11.93
N ASN A 57 36.77 -10.98 11.09
CA ASN A 57 36.79 -11.53 9.72
C ASN A 57 36.88 -10.46 8.63
N ARG A 58 36.47 -9.23 8.95
CA ARG A 58 36.42 -8.07 8.04
C ARG A 58 36.89 -6.79 8.74
N PRO A 59 38.10 -6.77 9.33
CA PRO A 59 38.62 -5.59 10.02
C PRO A 59 38.72 -4.37 9.09
N ASP A 60 38.71 -4.57 7.77
CA ASP A 60 38.64 -3.50 6.76
C ASP A 60 37.34 -2.67 6.79
N LEU A 61 36.29 -3.14 7.47
CA LEU A 61 35.02 -2.43 7.63
C LEU A 61 34.95 -1.59 8.92
N VAL A 62 36.00 -1.64 9.74
CA VAL A 62 36.14 -0.82 10.95
C VAL A 62 37.44 -0.02 10.82
N PRO A 63 37.42 1.33 10.79
CA PRO A 63 38.58 2.15 10.46
C PRO A 63 39.85 1.86 11.26
N ASP A 64 39.71 1.37 12.50
CA ASP A 64 40.85 1.08 13.39
C ASP A 64 41.20 -0.42 13.47
N GLY A 65 40.49 -1.29 12.74
CA GLY A 65 40.76 -2.74 12.67
C GLY A 65 40.74 -3.49 14.02
N THR A 66 40.23 -2.86 15.08
CA THR A 66 40.07 -3.45 16.42
C THR A 66 38.59 -3.64 16.75
N ASP A 67 38.30 -4.53 17.68
CA ASP A 67 37.01 -4.64 18.39
C ASP A 67 36.62 -3.37 19.18
N LYS A 68 37.47 -2.32 19.11
CA LYS A 68 37.32 -1.00 19.76
C LYS A 68 37.26 0.17 18.78
N GLY A 69 37.30 -0.07 17.47
CA GLY A 69 37.12 1.02 16.50
C GLY A 69 35.79 1.73 16.74
N GLY A 70 35.76 3.06 16.69
CA GLY A 70 34.59 3.81 17.17
C GLY A 70 33.34 3.67 16.31
N THR A 71 33.48 3.36 15.00
CA THR A 71 32.39 3.43 14.02
C THR A 71 32.59 2.46 12.85
N TRP A 72 31.56 2.26 12.03
CA TRP A 72 31.69 1.62 10.72
C TRP A 72 32.48 2.48 9.74
N LYS A 73 33.12 1.83 8.75
CA LYS A 73 33.83 2.49 7.66
C LYS A 73 32.88 3.37 6.83
N LEU A 74 33.35 4.57 6.50
CA LEU A 74 32.63 5.48 5.62
C LEU A 74 32.34 4.83 4.27
N GLY A 75 31.13 5.07 3.77
CA GLY A 75 30.65 4.50 2.51
C GLY A 75 30.23 3.03 2.55
N GLU A 76 30.20 2.39 3.71
CA GLU A 76 29.71 1.01 3.86
C GLU A 76 28.24 0.98 4.28
N LEU A 77 27.46 0.10 3.63
CA LEU A 77 26.16 -0.37 4.09
C LEU A 77 26.25 -1.87 4.38
N ILE A 78 25.87 -2.29 5.59
CA ILE A 78 25.88 -3.69 6.03
C ILE A 78 24.45 -4.11 6.31
N VAL A 79 24.00 -5.21 5.72
CA VAL A 79 22.67 -5.79 5.96
C VAL A 79 22.84 -7.21 6.45
N ALA A 80 22.36 -7.49 7.66
CA ALA A 80 22.68 -8.69 8.40
C ALA A 80 21.43 -9.46 8.85
N VAL A 81 21.58 -10.77 8.99
CA VAL A 81 20.59 -11.64 9.63
C VAL A 81 21.29 -12.65 10.53
N SER A 82 20.75 -12.82 11.74
CA SER A 82 20.97 -13.99 12.59
C SER A 82 19.84 -14.99 12.37
N THR A 83 20.18 -16.16 11.85
CA THR A 83 19.22 -17.17 11.44
C THR A 83 18.67 -17.99 12.60
N GLU A 84 19.49 -18.28 13.63
CA GLU A 84 19.05 -19.02 14.83
C GLU A 84 18.35 -18.11 15.82
N LYS A 85 18.89 -16.91 16.08
CA LYS A 85 18.30 -15.95 17.03
C LYS A 85 17.17 -15.10 16.44
N ARG A 86 16.89 -15.24 15.14
CA ARG A 86 15.79 -14.55 14.44
C ARG A 86 15.85 -13.02 14.60
N HIS A 87 17.04 -12.49 14.38
CA HIS A 87 17.28 -11.04 14.36
C HIS A 87 17.76 -10.59 12.99
N ASN A 88 17.36 -9.39 12.59
CA ASN A 88 17.83 -8.73 11.37
C ASN A 88 18.40 -7.36 11.71
N GLY A 89 19.37 -6.89 10.93
CA GLY A 89 20.07 -5.64 11.21
C GLY A 89 20.51 -4.92 9.94
N ILE A 90 20.55 -3.60 10.02
CA ILE A 90 21.09 -2.71 9.00
C ILE A 90 22.05 -1.76 9.70
N TYR A 91 23.28 -1.68 9.20
CA TYR A 91 24.35 -0.86 9.76
C TYR A 91 25.04 -0.07 8.66
N CYS A 92 25.59 1.09 8.99
CA CYS A 92 26.22 1.93 7.98
C CYS A 92 27.31 2.83 8.54
N GLY A 93 28.25 3.21 7.67
CA GLY A 93 29.13 4.34 7.91
C GLY A 93 28.31 5.61 8.19
N ASN A 94 28.82 6.51 9.04
CA ASN A 94 28.05 7.67 9.48
C ASN A 94 27.59 8.58 8.31
N ASP A 95 28.39 8.67 7.24
CA ASP A 95 28.04 9.35 6.00
C ASP A 95 26.86 8.69 5.28
N VAL A 96 26.88 7.36 5.18
CA VAL A 96 25.80 6.57 4.58
C VAL A 96 24.54 6.63 5.44
N CYS A 97 24.64 6.49 6.76
CA CYS A 97 23.47 6.56 7.64
C CYS A 97 22.81 7.94 7.60
N SER A 98 23.60 9.01 7.53
CA SER A 98 23.08 10.37 7.38
C SER A 98 22.35 10.54 6.05
N ASP A 99 22.96 10.14 4.94
CA ASP A 99 22.37 10.29 3.60
C ASP A 99 21.12 9.43 3.41
N LEU A 100 21.09 8.24 4.02
CA LEU A 100 19.98 7.29 3.94
C LEU A 100 18.98 7.43 5.09
N LYS A 101 19.15 8.38 6.03
CA LYS A 101 18.28 8.53 7.22
C LYS A 101 18.11 7.21 7.99
N LEU A 102 19.20 6.49 8.20
CA LEU A 102 19.24 5.22 8.93
C LEU A 102 19.72 5.43 10.37
N THR A 103 19.43 6.58 10.97
CA THR A 103 19.89 6.92 12.32
C THR A 103 18.84 6.57 13.39
N PRO A 104 19.25 6.37 14.65
CA PRO A 104 18.31 6.17 15.75
C PRO A 104 17.31 7.33 15.85
N GLY A 105 16.02 7.03 15.81
CA GLY A 105 14.95 8.03 15.84
C GLY A 105 14.36 8.36 14.45
N ASP A 106 15.03 7.98 13.36
CA ASP A 106 14.43 8.01 12.02
C ASP A 106 13.52 6.79 11.82
N GLY A 107 12.26 7.02 11.45
CA GLY A 107 11.31 5.94 11.13
C GLY A 107 11.74 5.05 9.96
N HIS A 108 12.69 5.53 9.14
CA HIS A 108 13.17 4.83 7.96
C HIS A 108 14.05 3.61 8.30
N LEU A 109 14.83 3.65 9.39
CA LEU A 109 15.59 2.48 9.86
C LEU A 109 14.65 1.36 10.31
N GLN A 110 13.65 1.69 11.13
CA GLN A 110 12.64 0.72 11.61
C GLN A 110 11.91 0.08 10.43
N ARG A 111 11.45 0.89 9.47
CA ARG A 111 10.80 0.38 8.24
C ARG A 111 11.71 -0.56 7.45
N SER A 112 12.95 -0.15 7.22
CA SER A 112 13.89 -0.96 6.44
C SER A 112 14.14 -2.31 7.11
N LEU A 113 14.14 -2.36 8.44
CA LEU A 113 14.19 -3.61 9.21
C LEU A 113 12.87 -4.40 9.12
N ASP A 114 11.71 -3.73 9.17
CA ASP A 114 10.40 -4.36 9.08
C ASP A 114 10.15 -5.01 7.71
N ASP A 115 10.61 -4.38 6.63
CA ASP A 115 10.48 -4.88 5.25
C ASP A 115 11.23 -6.20 5.02
N MET A 116 12.25 -6.49 5.82
CA MET A 116 12.96 -7.78 5.75
C MET A 116 12.10 -8.92 6.32
N LYS A 117 11.31 -8.63 7.37
CA LYS A 117 10.73 -9.64 8.26
C LYS A 117 9.85 -10.68 7.56
N PRO A 118 8.96 -10.34 6.60
CA PRO A 118 8.10 -11.33 5.95
C PRO A 118 8.90 -12.45 5.30
N SER A 119 9.91 -12.12 4.50
CA SER A 119 10.76 -13.11 3.84
C SER A 119 11.65 -13.86 4.82
N LEU A 120 12.16 -13.21 5.86
CA LEU A 120 13.00 -13.87 6.86
C LEU A 120 12.21 -14.87 7.74
N ARG A 121 10.93 -14.60 8.03
CA ARG A 121 10.04 -15.55 8.72
C ARG A 121 9.85 -16.83 7.91
N ASP A 122 9.70 -16.67 6.59
CA ASP A 122 9.64 -17.77 5.62
C ASP A 122 11.00 -18.44 5.34
N GLN A 123 12.07 -18.03 6.04
CA GLN A 123 13.45 -18.51 5.82
C GLN A 123 13.98 -18.22 4.41
N LYS A 124 13.40 -17.24 3.71
CA LYS A 124 13.86 -16.72 2.41
C LYS A 124 14.93 -15.65 2.67
N TRP A 125 16.07 -16.07 3.20
CA TRP A 125 17.14 -15.18 3.71
C TRP A 125 17.62 -14.16 2.67
N ALA A 126 17.92 -14.61 1.45
CA ALA A 126 18.37 -13.72 0.37
C ALA A 126 17.30 -12.68 -0.01
N ALA A 127 16.02 -13.06 -0.02
CA ALA A 127 14.93 -12.14 -0.32
C ALA A 127 14.78 -11.09 0.78
N GLY A 128 14.77 -11.50 2.05
CA GLY A 128 14.66 -10.57 3.18
C GLY A 128 15.86 -9.60 3.26
N LEU A 129 17.08 -10.07 2.98
CA LEU A 129 18.26 -9.20 2.89
C LEU A 129 18.12 -8.18 1.75
N LEU A 130 17.66 -8.61 0.57
CA LEU A 130 17.45 -7.72 -0.57
C LEU A 130 16.36 -6.67 -0.31
N GLU A 131 15.28 -7.07 0.34
CA GLU A 131 14.15 -6.20 0.71
C GLU A 131 14.61 -5.08 1.64
N GLY A 132 15.34 -5.43 2.71
CA GLY A 132 15.92 -4.44 3.63
C GLY A 132 16.90 -3.49 2.95
N THR A 133 17.75 -3.99 2.04
CA THR A 133 18.67 -3.13 1.27
C THR A 133 17.93 -2.18 0.34
N LYS A 134 16.88 -2.66 -0.34
CA LYS A 134 16.07 -1.82 -1.24
C LYS A 134 15.38 -0.72 -0.45
N ALA A 135 14.76 -1.06 0.68
CA ALA A 135 14.14 -0.10 1.57
C ALA A 135 15.16 0.93 2.06
N ALA A 136 16.30 0.48 2.61
CA ALA A 136 17.36 1.34 3.11
C ALA A 136 17.93 2.31 2.07
N ALA A 137 17.97 1.92 0.79
CA ALA A 137 18.50 2.75 -0.29
C ALA A 137 17.59 3.91 -0.72
N ASP A 138 16.33 3.98 -0.24
CA ASP A 138 15.37 5.02 -0.62
C ASP A 138 14.85 5.81 0.59
N PRO A 139 15.61 6.82 1.07
CA PRO A 139 15.25 7.65 2.23
C PRO A 139 14.04 8.57 2.00
N SER A 140 13.46 8.55 0.79
CA SER A 140 12.23 9.27 0.46
C SER A 140 10.98 8.43 0.65
N LEU A 141 11.12 7.18 1.08
CA LEU A 141 10.04 6.37 1.62
C LEU A 141 9.68 6.90 3.02
N GLU A 142 8.99 8.03 3.06
CA GLU A 142 8.31 8.49 4.28
C GLU A 142 7.33 7.39 4.72
N PRO A 143 7.12 7.18 6.03
CA PRO A 143 5.80 7.36 6.57
C PRO A 143 4.68 7.33 5.54
N GLU A 144 4.07 6.22 5.12
CA GLU A 144 2.60 6.36 5.09
C GLU A 144 2.07 6.50 6.53
N THR A 145 2.50 7.55 7.22
CA THR A 145 1.58 8.39 7.96
C THR A 145 1.01 9.29 6.90
N SER A 146 -0.31 9.34 6.81
CA SER A 146 -1.02 10.29 5.96
C SER A 146 -0.72 11.72 6.44
N ASP A 147 0.48 12.23 6.18
CA ASP A 147 0.85 13.65 6.29
C ASP A 147 0.64 14.30 4.92
N VAL A 148 -0.57 14.12 4.41
CA VAL A 148 -1.23 15.20 3.67
C VAL A 148 -1.77 16.12 4.76
N ASP A 149 -1.41 17.40 4.73
CA ASP A 149 -2.01 18.41 5.59
C ASP A 149 -3.54 18.18 5.65
N PRO A 150 -4.16 18.00 6.84
CA PRO A 150 -5.59 17.77 6.95
C PRO A 150 -6.44 18.91 6.34
N ARG A 151 -5.83 20.05 6.00
CA ARG A 151 -6.45 21.15 5.25
C ARG A 151 -6.42 20.96 3.73
N VAL A 152 -5.53 20.13 3.19
CA VAL A 152 -5.53 19.71 1.77
C VAL A 152 -6.46 18.51 1.57
N VAL A 153 -6.67 17.69 2.60
CA VAL A 153 -7.70 16.63 2.67
C VAL A 153 -9.14 17.18 2.69
N GLY A 154 -9.32 18.46 3.01
CA GLY A 154 -10.62 19.13 2.95
C GLY A 154 -11.09 19.49 1.52
N GLY A 155 -10.23 19.33 0.52
CA GLY A 155 -10.52 19.66 -0.88
C GLY A 155 -10.51 18.45 -1.82
N ILE A 156 -9.71 17.43 -1.54
CA ILE A 156 -9.66 16.19 -2.32
C ILE A 156 -10.39 15.11 -1.51
N GLY A 157 -11.63 14.83 -1.91
CA GLY A 157 -12.55 13.96 -1.18
C GLY A 157 -11.94 12.62 -0.80
N GLY A 158 -11.83 12.37 0.50
CA GLY A 158 -11.75 11.06 1.12
C GLY A 158 -10.59 10.16 0.66
N GLY A 159 -9.48 10.22 1.40
CA GLY A 159 -8.61 9.07 1.69
C GLY A 159 -8.47 8.02 0.58
N VAL A 160 -7.94 8.41 -0.57
CA VAL A 160 -7.56 7.45 -1.60
C VAL A 160 -6.15 6.96 -1.31
N ALA A 161 -6.04 5.97 -0.42
CA ALA A 161 -5.03 4.95 -0.61
C ALA A 161 -5.50 4.13 -1.82
N VAL A 162 -4.91 4.37 -2.99
CA VAL A 162 -5.16 3.56 -4.20
C VAL A 162 -4.74 2.12 -3.89
N VAL A 163 -5.65 1.31 -3.33
CA VAL A 163 -5.55 -0.15 -3.39
C VAL A 163 -6.20 -0.57 -4.69
N GLY A 164 -5.52 -0.27 -5.80
CA GLY A 164 -5.93 -0.63 -7.15
C GLY A 164 -4.81 -1.40 -7.83
N GLY A 165 -4.89 -2.73 -7.81
CA GLY A 165 -4.11 -3.61 -8.69
C GLY A 165 -3.23 -4.67 -8.01
N GLY A 166 -3.84 -5.81 -7.64
CA GLY A 166 -3.16 -7.09 -7.47
C GLY A 166 -2.49 -7.32 -6.13
N ILE A 167 -2.63 -8.55 -5.61
CA ILE A 167 -1.73 -9.10 -4.59
C ILE A 167 -0.32 -9.09 -5.17
N ALA A 168 0.45 -8.05 -4.87
CA ALA A 168 1.89 -8.04 -5.00
C ALA A 168 2.48 -8.07 -3.60
N ILE A 169 2.87 -9.27 -3.17
CA ILE A 169 3.87 -9.43 -2.13
C ILE A 169 5.10 -8.61 -2.56
N GLY A 170 5.38 -7.51 -1.87
CA GLY A 170 6.56 -6.66 -2.05
C GLY A 170 6.31 -5.33 -2.78
N ALA A 171 5.89 -4.29 -2.06
CA ALA A 171 5.96 -2.92 -2.54
C ALA A 171 7.41 -2.41 -2.48
N TYR A 172 8.17 -2.76 -3.52
CA TYR A 172 9.57 -2.41 -3.70
C TYR A 172 9.85 -0.89 -3.67
N ALA A 173 10.89 -0.50 -2.94
CA ALA A 173 11.57 0.79 -3.06
C ALA A 173 11.73 1.21 -4.53
N THR A 174 11.17 2.36 -4.87
CA THR A 174 11.06 2.85 -6.24
C THR A 174 12.26 3.74 -6.54
N SER A 175 13.26 3.21 -7.24
CA SER A 175 14.46 3.96 -7.63
C SER A 175 14.11 5.29 -8.32
N ARG A 176 14.99 6.29 -8.21
CA ARG A 176 14.80 7.63 -8.80
C ARG A 176 14.38 7.57 -10.28
N LYS A 177 14.93 6.62 -11.04
CA LYS A 177 14.55 6.36 -12.44
C LYS A 177 13.08 5.96 -12.59
N LYS A 178 12.55 5.10 -11.70
CA LYS A 178 11.14 4.71 -11.73
C LYS A 178 10.24 5.89 -11.37
N LYS A 179 10.62 6.72 -10.38
CA LYS A 179 9.89 7.96 -10.04
C LYS A 179 9.83 8.94 -11.22
N ILE A 180 10.93 9.09 -11.97
CA ILE A 180 10.96 9.91 -13.18
C ILE A 180 10.10 9.30 -14.29
N ALA A 181 10.21 8.00 -14.53
CA ALA A 181 9.40 7.30 -15.52
C ALA A 181 7.90 7.44 -15.23
N THR A 182 7.49 7.24 -13.98
CA THR A 182 6.10 7.44 -13.53
C THR A 182 5.67 8.90 -13.70
N ALA A 183 6.48 9.88 -13.31
CA ALA A 183 6.15 11.29 -13.51
C ALA A 183 5.99 11.65 -15.00
N LYS A 184 6.82 11.08 -15.88
CA LYS A 184 6.70 11.27 -17.33
C LYS A 184 5.42 10.63 -17.89
N GLU A 185 5.12 9.40 -17.47
CA GLU A 185 3.91 8.69 -17.85
C GLU A 185 2.65 9.47 -17.42
N GLN A 186 2.60 9.90 -16.16
CA GLN A 186 1.51 10.71 -15.62
C GLN A 186 1.35 12.05 -16.36
N PHE A 187 2.45 12.77 -16.59
CA PHE A 187 2.40 14.03 -17.33
C PHE A 187 1.96 13.84 -18.79
N SER A 188 2.39 12.75 -19.43
CA SER A 188 1.94 12.37 -20.77
C SER A 188 0.43 12.08 -20.80
N HIS A 189 -0.08 11.37 -19.79
CA HIS A 189 -1.52 11.10 -19.66
C HIS A 189 -2.32 12.39 -19.47
N ILE A 190 -1.90 13.27 -18.55
CA ILE A 190 -2.52 14.59 -18.35
C ILE A 190 -2.56 15.35 -19.68
N SER A 191 -1.43 15.43 -20.38
CA SER A 191 -1.32 16.20 -21.63
C SER A 191 -2.21 15.65 -22.76
N ALA A 192 -2.42 14.34 -22.80
CA ALA A 192 -3.24 13.68 -23.81
C ALA A 192 -4.74 13.78 -23.51
N THR A 193 -5.11 13.65 -22.23
CA THR A 193 -6.51 13.41 -21.85
C THR A 193 -7.22 14.65 -21.31
N TYR A 194 -6.50 15.61 -20.73
CA TYR A 194 -7.10 16.79 -20.11
C TYR A 194 -8.09 17.52 -21.04
N GLY A 195 -7.72 17.75 -22.31
CA GLY A 195 -8.57 18.46 -23.26
C GLY A 195 -9.86 17.72 -23.61
N ASP A 196 -9.80 16.40 -23.80
CA ASP A 196 -10.99 15.58 -24.08
C ASP A 196 -11.93 15.53 -22.86
N THR A 197 -11.37 15.29 -21.68
CA THR A 197 -12.16 15.23 -20.44
C THR A 197 -12.81 16.59 -20.13
N ALA A 198 -12.10 17.70 -20.35
CA ALA A 198 -12.66 19.05 -20.16
C ALA A 198 -13.83 19.33 -21.10
N GLN A 199 -13.76 18.88 -22.37
CA GLN A 199 -14.87 19.05 -23.33
C GLN A 199 -16.12 18.24 -22.95
N ARG A 200 -15.95 17.10 -22.28
CA ARG A 200 -17.09 16.26 -21.83
C ARG A 200 -17.64 16.66 -20.46
N LEU A 201 -16.98 17.56 -19.72
CA LEU A 201 -17.32 17.87 -18.34
C LEU A 201 -18.80 18.26 -18.15
N ASP A 202 -19.34 19.11 -19.03
CA ASP A 202 -20.75 19.52 -18.99
C ASP A 202 -21.71 18.33 -19.17
N GLN A 203 -21.36 17.40 -20.06
CA GLN A 203 -22.18 16.20 -20.28
C GLN A 203 -22.14 15.27 -19.06
N ILE A 204 -20.98 15.13 -18.41
CA ILE A 204 -20.84 14.33 -17.21
C ILE A 204 -21.63 14.96 -16.06
N ASP A 205 -21.56 16.29 -15.90
CA ASP A 205 -22.31 17.02 -14.87
C ASP A 205 -23.82 16.89 -15.06
N ILE A 206 -24.32 16.99 -16.30
CA ILE A 206 -25.73 16.72 -16.63
C ILE A 206 -26.10 15.28 -16.25
N ARG A 207 -25.27 14.29 -16.60
CA ARG A 207 -25.54 12.88 -16.29
C ARG A 207 -25.60 12.65 -14.79
N ALA A 208 -24.61 13.14 -14.04
CA ALA A 208 -24.52 13.04 -12.58
C ALA A 208 -25.76 13.63 -11.88
N ASN A 209 -26.22 14.79 -12.35
CA ASN A 209 -27.41 15.46 -11.79
C ASN A 209 -28.73 14.85 -12.25
N SER A 210 -28.73 14.06 -13.33
CA SER A 210 -29.93 13.35 -13.82
C SER A 210 -30.24 12.04 -13.07
N LEU A 211 -29.29 11.54 -12.28
CA LEU A 211 -29.45 10.31 -11.51
C LEU A 211 -30.52 10.47 -10.42
N SER A 212 -31.40 9.47 -10.33
CA SER A 212 -32.64 9.53 -9.55
C SER A 212 -32.89 8.30 -8.66
N SER A 213 -32.11 7.22 -8.82
CA SER A 213 -32.26 6.02 -7.99
C SER A 213 -31.91 6.28 -6.52
N PRO A 214 -32.32 5.38 -5.60
CA PRO A 214 -31.92 5.48 -4.20
C PRO A 214 -30.39 5.54 -3.98
N LEU A 215 -29.60 4.97 -4.90
CA LEU A 215 -28.14 4.99 -4.83
C LEU A 215 -27.53 6.34 -5.22
N ALA A 216 -28.27 7.20 -5.92
CA ALA A 216 -27.88 8.57 -6.21
C ALA A 216 -28.17 9.46 -4.99
N HIS A 217 -27.36 9.30 -3.94
CA HIS A 217 -27.54 9.94 -2.64
C HIS A 217 -26.74 11.25 -2.51
N ALA A 218 -26.90 11.97 -1.39
CA ALA A 218 -26.26 13.26 -1.18
C ALA A 218 -24.72 13.18 -1.17
N GLU A 219 -24.17 12.11 -0.59
CA GLU A 219 -22.73 11.87 -0.53
C GLU A 219 -22.14 11.69 -1.95
N LEU A 220 -22.77 10.87 -2.80
CA LEU A 220 -22.35 10.72 -4.21
C LEU A 220 -22.31 12.07 -4.94
N ARG A 221 -23.33 12.92 -4.74
CA ARG A 221 -23.37 14.26 -5.34
C ARG A 221 -22.29 15.18 -4.78
N SER A 222 -21.98 15.07 -3.49
CA SER A 222 -20.88 15.80 -2.86
C SER A 222 -19.54 15.37 -3.46
N GLN A 223 -19.29 14.07 -3.58
CA GLN A 223 -18.06 13.54 -4.18
C GLN A 223 -17.91 14.00 -5.64
N TRP A 224 -18.99 14.00 -6.41
CA TRP A 224 -18.98 14.54 -7.78
C TRP A 224 -18.59 16.01 -7.81
N ALA A 225 -19.22 16.84 -6.98
CA ALA A 225 -18.92 18.27 -6.93
C ALA A 225 -17.45 18.51 -6.59
N THR A 226 -16.91 17.78 -5.60
CA THR A 226 -15.49 17.84 -5.24
C THR A 226 -14.58 17.48 -6.41
N ILE A 227 -14.81 16.33 -7.06
CA ILE A 227 -13.97 15.87 -8.18
C ILE A 227 -14.00 16.85 -9.36
N ARG A 228 -15.19 17.38 -9.69
CA ARG A 228 -15.35 18.39 -10.73
C ARG A 228 -14.57 19.66 -10.39
N ASP A 229 -14.72 20.16 -9.18
CA ASP A 229 -14.10 21.42 -8.75
C ASP A 229 -12.57 21.29 -8.65
N ASP A 230 -12.05 20.11 -8.28
CA ASP A 230 -10.62 19.78 -8.32
C ASP A 230 -10.10 19.71 -9.76
N PHE A 231 -10.84 19.06 -10.67
CA PHE A 231 -10.45 18.98 -12.08
C PHE A 231 -10.39 20.36 -12.75
N LEU A 232 -11.32 21.27 -12.42
CA LEU A 232 -11.31 22.64 -12.94
C LEU A 232 -10.04 23.42 -12.56
N GLN A 233 -9.35 23.03 -11.48
CA GLN A 233 -8.09 23.63 -11.06
C GLN A 233 -6.86 23.04 -11.78
N VAL A 234 -7.01 21.92 -12.50
CA VAL A 234 -5.90 21.22 -13.16
C VAL A 234 -5.22 22.12 -14.20
N HIS A 235 -5.96 22.99 -14.90
CA HIS A 235 -5.35 23.92 -15.86
C HIS A 235 -4.26 24.77 -15.21
N ASP A 236 -4.61 25.46 -14.12
CA ASP A 236 -3.70 26.32 -13.38
C ASP A 236 -2.54 25.52 -12.77
N GLN A 237 -2.80 24.28 -12.32
CA GLN A 237 -1.77 23.39 -11.80
C GLN A 237 -0.76 23.02 -12.89
N VAL A 238 -1.23 22.57 -14.06
CA VAL A 238 -0.40 22.14 -15.20
C VAL A 238 0.39 23.32 -15.77
N ASP A 239 -0.23 24.50 -15.90
CA ASP A 239 0.45 25.70 -16.38
C ASP A 239 1.63 26.09 -15.48
N ARG A 240 1.47 25.98 -14.15
CA ARG A 240 2.55 26.21 -13.17
C ARG A 240 3.67 25.17 -13.25
N LEU A 241 3.39 23.98 -13.77
CA LEU A 241 4.45 22.99 -14.01
C LEU A 241 5.44 23.50 -15.05
N GLY A 242 5.03 24.33 -16.03
CA GLY A 242 5.95 24.84 -17.07
C GLY A 242 6.79 23.73 -17.73
N LEU A 243 6.24 22.52 -17.79
CA LEU A 243 6.87 21.34 -18.37
C LEU A 243 6.34 21.13 -19.78
N THR A 244 7.16 20.48 -20.59
CA THR A 244 6.80 19.91 -21.89
C THR A 244 7.23 18.44 -21.91
N LEU A 245 6.74 17.67 -22.88
CA LEU A 245 7.14 16.25 -23.03
C LEU A 245 8.66 16.08 -23.23
N ASP A 246 9.33 17.11 -23.74
CA ASP A 246 10.79 17.13 -23.97
C ASP A 246 11.62 17.68 -22.80
N SER A 247 10.97 17.98 -21.66
CA SER A 247 11.66 18.48 -20.47
C SER A 247 12.64 17.45 -19.89
N GLN A 248 13.65 17.92 -19.16
CA GLN A 248 14.73 17.07 -18.66
C GLN A 248 14.27 16.22 -17.47
N ASP A 249 14.88 15.04 -17.30
CA ASP A 249 14.60 14.09 -16.19
C ASP A 249 14.65 14.74 -14.80
N LYS A 250 15.57 15.70 -14.62
CA LYS A 250 15.72 16.44 -13.35
C LYS A 250 14.48 17.29 -13.03
N ASP A 251 13.80 17.83 -14.05
CA ASP A 251 12.67 18.72 -13.89
C ASP A 251 11.41 17.90 -13.58
N PHE A 252 11.23 16.75 -14.25
CA PHE A 252 10.21 15.75 -13.89
C PHE A 252 10.38 15.25 -12.46
N TYR A 253 11.62 14.95 -12.05
CA TYR A 253 11.89 14.51 -10.69
C TYR A 253 11.55 15.61 -9.65
N ALA A 254 11.90 16.86 -9.95
CA ALA A 254 11.66 17.99 -9.06
C ALA A 254 10.15 18.24 -8.87
N LYS A 255 9.36 18.15 -9.94
CA LYS A 255 7.92 18.44 -9.95
C LYS A 255 7.04 17.20 -9.79
N ARG A 256 7.62 16.04 -9.50
CA ARG A 256 6.90 14.74 -9.46
C ARG A 256 5.67 14.73 -8.55
N LYS A 257 5.70 15.46 -7.42
CA LYS A 257 4.57 15.53 -6.49
C LYS A 257 3.41 16.31 -7.12
N ASP A 258 3.70 17.46 -7.71
CA ASP A 258 2.69 18.30 -8.38
C ASP A 258 2.11 17.60 -9.62
N ILE A 259 2.95 16.88 -10.38
CA ILE A 259 2.49 16.03 -11.50
C ILE A 259 1.54 14.93 -11.00
N ALA A 260 1.91 14.25 -9.91
CA ALA A 260 1.07 13.19 -9.35
C ALA A 260 -0.28 13.73 -8.86
N THR A 261 -0.31 14.93 -8.25
CA THR A 261 -1.55 15.61 -7.84
C THR A 261 -2.44 15.92 -9.04
N ALA A 262 -1.90 16.59 -10.08
CA ALA A 262 -2.67 16.90 -11.28
C ALA A 262 -3.19 15.63 -11.98
N HIS A 263 -2.36 14.58 -12.02
CA HIS A 263 -2.74 13.30 -12.60
C HIS A 263 -3.87 12.64 -11.81
N ALA A 264 -3.80 12.66 -10.47
CA ALA A 264 -4.85 12.12 -9.61
C ALA A 264 -6.20 12.81 -9.87
N SER A 265 -6.23 14.14 -10.02
CA SER A 265 -7.45 14.88 -10.35
C SER A 265 -8.02 14.52 -11.72
N VAL A 266 -7.17 14.36 -12.75
CA VAL A 266 -7.59 13.90 -14.09
C VAL A 266 -8.16 12.48 -14.02
N SER A 267 -7.43 11.55 -13.40
CA SER A 267 -7.87 10.15 -13.29
C SER A 267 -9.14 10.00 -12.44
N ALA A 268 -9.28 10.79 -11.37
CA ALA A 268 -10.49 10.78 -10.54
C ALA A 268 -11.72 11.20 -11.37
N LEU A 269 -11.59 12.21 -12.24
CA LEU A 269 -12.69 12.62 -13.10
C LEU A 269 -13.01 11.56 -14.17
N GLU A 270 -12.00 10.94 -14.79
CA GLU A 270 -12.20 9.85 -15.76
C GLU A 270 -12.93 8.65 -15.14
N ASN A 271 -12.51 8.24 -13.95
CA ASN A 271 -13.15 7.17 -13.20
C ASN A 271 -14.58 7.57 -12.81
N ALA A 272 -14.79 8.81 -12.34
CA ALA A 272 -16.10 9.32 -12.00
C ALA A 272 -17.05 9.30 -13.21
N ASP A 273 -16.60 9.69 -14.40
CA ASP A 273 -17.40 9.58 -15.64
C ASP A 273 -17.85 8.13 -15.88
N GLN A 274 -16.92 7.17 -15.82
CA GLN A 274 -17.23 5.75 -16.01
C GLN A 274 -18.19 5.20 -14.95
N ASN A 275 -17.99 5.59 -13.70
CA ASN A 275 -18.78 5.15 -12.55
C ASN A 275 -20.19 5.74 -12.57
N ILE A 276 -20.31 7.04 -12.87
CA ILE A 276 -21.60 7.74 -13.09
C ILE A 276 -22.30 7.12 -14.31
N ASN A 277 -21.58 6.82 -15.39
CA ASN A 277 -22.16 6.15 -16.55
C ASN A 277 -22.71 4.77 -16.19
N THR A 278 -21.96 3.98 -15.42
CA THR A 278 -22.43 2.66 -14.94
C THR A 278 -23.75 2.80 -14.18
N LEU A 279 -23.85 3.72 -13.23
CA LEU A 279 -25.09 3.95 -12.48
C LEU A 279 -26.22 4.46 -13.38
N PHE A 280 -25.92 5.35 -14.33
CA PHE A 280 -26.89 5.87 -15.30
C PHE A 280 -27.46 4.76 -16.19
N GLU A 281 -26.63 3.86 -16.72
CA GLU A 281 -27.09 2.74 -17.54
C GLU A 281 -27.94 1.76 -16.72
N MET A 282 -27.58 1.51 -15.46
CA MET A 282 -28.43 0.74 -14.56
C MET A 282 -29.80 1.40 -14.35
N GLU A 283 -29.88 2.72 -14.15
CA GLU A 283 -31.16 3.42 -14.02
C GLU A 283 -32.00 3.35 -15.31
N ARG A 284 -31.36 3.36 -16.48
CA ARG A 284 -32.02 3.31 -17.78
C ARG A 284 -32.50 1.93 -18.22
N GLY A 285 -32.20 0.88 -17.46
CA GLY A 285 -32.66 -0.47 -17.80
C GLY A 285 -31.66 -1.28 -18.62
N ASP A 286 -30.38 -0.89 -18.69
CA ASP A 286 -29.38 -1.71 -19.37
C ASP A 286 -29.20 -3.04 -18.63
N GLU A 287 -29.76 -4.11 -19.20
CA GLU A 287 -29.75 -5.44 -18.61
C GLU A 287 -28.34 -6.03 -18.49
N VAL A 288 -27.41 -5.63 -19.36
CA VAL A 288 -26.02 -6.12 -19.35
C VAL A 288 -25.28 -5.54 -18.15
N VAL A 289 -25.36 -4.22 -17.95
CA VAL A 289 -24.76 -3.55 -16.80
C VAL A 289 -25.42 -4.03 -15.51
N ARG A 290 -26.76 -4.10 -15.47
CA ARG A 290 -27.49 -4.62 -14.30
C ARG A 290 -27.07 -6.03 -13.92
N ARG A 291 -26.92 -6.94 -14.90
CA ARG A 291 -26.47 -8.31 -14.65
C ARG A 291 -25.02 -8.37 -14.15
N ARG A 292 -24.14 -7.53 -14.69
CA ARG A 292 -22.74 -7.43 -14.25
C ARG A 292 -22.64 -7.01 -12.78
N GLU A 293 -23.36 -5.96 -12.38
CA GLU A 293 -23.31 -5.46 -11.00
C GLU A 293 -24.00 -6.41 -10.01
N LEU A 294 -25.07 -7.09 -10.43
CA LEU A 294 -25.65 -8.19 -9.65
C LEU A 294 -24.65 -9.33 -9.43
N ALA A 295 -23.94 -9.75 -10.48
CA ALA A 295 -22.97 -10.83 -10.40
C ALA A 295 -21.84 -10.47 -9.43
N ALA A 296 -21.33 -9.24 -9.48
CA ALA A 296 -20.29 -8.76 -8.56
C ALA A 296 -20.75 -8.79 -7.09
N LEU A 297 -21.97 -8.32 -6.79
CA LEU A 297 -22.50 -8.37 -5.42
C LEU A 297 -22.77 -9.82 -4.96
N ARG A 298 -23.23 -10.70 -5.86
CA ARG A 298 -23.41 -12.13 -5.54
C ARG A 298 -22.10 -12.86 -5.29
N GLU A 299 -21.05 -12.50 -6.03
CA GLU A 299 -19.71 -13.02 -5.79
C GLU A 299 -19.22 -12.64 -4.40
N ASP A 300 -19.38 -11.38 -4.00
CA ASP A 300 -19.03 -10.89 -2.66
C ASP A 300 -19.82 -11.60 -1.53
N VAL A 301 -21.13 -11.79 -1.71
CA VAL A 301 -21.97 -12.58 -0.79
C VAL A 301 -21.49 -14.03 -0.72
N SER A 302 -21.15 -14.63 -1.86
CA SER A 302 -20.64 -16.00 -1.93
C SER A 302 -19.29 -16.13 -1.24
N GLU A 303 -18.39 -15.16 -1.38
CA GLU A 303 -17.11 -15.12 -0.67
C GLU A 303 -17.35 -15.06 0.85
N ALA A 304 -18.23 -14.17 1.31
CA ALA A 304 -18.59 -14.07 2.72
C ALA A 304 -19.15 -15.39 3.27
N LEU A 305 -20.05 -16.06 2.54
CA LEU A 305 -20.65 -17.34 2.95
C LEU A 305 -19.65 -18.50 2.98
N ASN A 306 -18.60 -18.45 2.16
CA ASN A 306 -17.60 -19.51 2.03
C ASN A 306 -16.35 -19.28 2.89
N ASP A 307 -16.25 -18.14 3.58
CA ASP A 307 -15.10 -17.87 4.42
C ASP A 307 -15.07 -18.77 5.66
N LYS A 308 -14.09 -19.69 5.67
CA LYS A 308 -13.89 -20.68 6.73
C LYS A 308 -13.35 -20.06 8.02
N THR A 309 -12.81 -18.86 7.99
CA THR A 309 -12.39 -18.12 9.20
C THR A 309 -13.58 -17.62 10.02
N LEU A 310 -14.74 -17.46 9.37
CA LEU A 310 -16.02 -17.19 10.03
C LEU A 310 -16.59 -18.44 10.74
N SER A 311 -16.09 -19.64 10.39
CA SER A 311 -16.51 -20.90 10.99
C SER A 311 -15.93 -21.05 12.41
N ASN A 312 -16.79 -20.77 13.39
CA ASN A 312 -16.91 -21.51 14.67
C ASN A 312 -15.97 -21.14 15.84
N LYS A 313 -15.11 -20.12 15.75
CA LYS A 313 -14.30 -19.67 16.92
C LYS A 313 -14.51 -18.23 17.39
N THR A 314 -14.96 -17.32 16.53
CA THR A 314 -14.95 -15.86 16.84
C THR A 314 -16.33 -15.32 17.17
N LEU A 315 -17.37 -15.84 16.52
CA LEU A 315 -18.76 -15.50 16.77
C LEU A 315 -19.39 -16.49 17.76
N GLY A 316 -20.22 -16.00 18.67
CA GLY A 316 -21.17 -16.87 19.36
C GLY A 316 -22.05 -17.56 18.31
N ARG A 317 -22.19 -18.90 18.39
CA ARG A 317 -22.84 -19.74 17.35
C ARG A 317 -24.14 -19.15 16.77
N HIS A 318 -24.99 -18.58 17.63
CA HIS A 318 -26.25 -17.95 17.25
C HIS A 318 -26.12 -16.65 16.41
N GLN A 319 -25.10 -15.83 16.68
CA GLN A 319 -24.87 -14.60 15.92
C GLN A 319 -24.35 -14.91 14.52
N LEU A 320 -23.49 -15.93 14.39
CA LEU A 320 -23.03 -16.41 13.09
C LEU A 320 -24.19 -16.98 12.27
N ASP A 321 -25.06 -17.79 12.89
CA ASP A 321 -26.24 -18.34 12.22
C ASP A 321 -27.17 -17.22 11.68
N THR A 322 -27.27 -16.10 12.40
CA THR A 322 -28.06 -14.94 11.99
C THR A 322 -27.45 -14.25 10.77
N VAL A 323 -26.16 -13.93 10.79
CA VAL A 323 -25.45 -13.31 9.65
C VAL A 323 -25.51 -14.21 8.41
N VAL A 324 -25.30 -15.52 8.59
CA VAL A 324 -25.39 -16.49 7.49
C VAL A 324 -26.80 -16.59 6.91
N ALA A 325 -27.83 -16.54 7.75
CA ALA A 325 -29.22 -16.54 7.29
C ALA A 325 -29.52 -15.27 6.47
N GLU A 326 -29.07 -14.11 6.94
CA GLU A 326 -29.24 -12.83 6.25
C GLU A 326 -28.51 -12.80 4.90
N LEU A 327 -27.26 -13.27 4.83
CA LEU A 327 -26.51 -13.39 3.57
C LEU A 327 -27.18 -14.35 2.57
N LYS A 328 -27.78 -15.44 3.05
CA LYS A 328 -28.56 -16.35 2.19
C LYS A 328 -29.85 -15.72 1.68
N GLU A 329 -30.51 -14.90 2.49
CA GLU A 329 -31.66 -14.11 2.05
C GLU A 329 -31.25 -13.13 0.96
N VAL A 330 -30.13 -12.41 1.15
CA VAL A 330 -29.56 -11.52 0.14
C VAL A 330 -29.23 -12.26 -1.17
N ASP A 331 -28.53 -13.41 -1.14
CA ASP A 331 -28.27 -14.20 -2.37
C ASP A 331 -29.57 -14.63 -3.06
N GLY A 332 -30.60 -15.01 -2.29
CA GLY A 332 -31.93 -15.33 -2.82
C GLY A 332 -32.58 -14.15 -3.55
N GLU A 333 -32.53 -12.96 -2.96
CA GLU A 333 -33.06 -11.73 -3.58
C GLU A 333 -32.30 -11.34 -4.84
N LEU A 334 -30.97 -11.45 -4.82
CA LEU A 334 -30.13 -11.13 -5.97
C LEU A 334 -30.38 -12.11 -7.12
N ARG A 335 -30.55 -13.41 -6.86
CA ARG A 335 -30.95 -14.40 -7.88
C ARG A 335 -32.34 -14.09 -8.46
N ALA A 336 -33.28 -13.64 -7.64
CA ALA A 336 -34.59 -13.23 -8.13
C ALA A 336 -34.50 -11.97 -9.02
N LEU A 337 -33.57 -11.06 -8.72
CA LEU A 337 -33.29 -9.89 -9.55
C LEU A 337 -32.64 -10.25 -10.89
N GLU A 338 -31.77 -11.26 -10.93
CA GLU A 338 -31.18 -11.75 -12.20
C GLU A 338 -32.24 -12.21 -13.22
N GLY A 339 -33.32 -12.82 -12.75
CA GLY A 339 -34.46 -13.21 -13.59
C GLY A 339 -35.35 -12.05 -14.02
N THR A 340 -35.17 -10.84 -13.45
CA THR A 340 -36.03 -9.67 -13.65
C THR A 340 -35.22 -8.39 -13.91
N THR A 341 -34.07 -8.50 -14.59
CA THR A 341 -33.16 -7.35 -14.82
C THR A 341 -33.78 -6.19 -15.60
N ALA A 342 -34.80 -6.42 -16.44
CA ALA A 342 -35.53 -5.34 -17.13
C ALA A 342 -36.62 -4.67 -16.27
N ALA A 343 -36.84 -5.10 -15.02
CA ALA A 343 -37.94 -4.60 -14.21
C ALA A 343 -37.80 -3.09 -13.89
N PRO A 344 -38.90 -2.31 -13.88
CA PRO A 344 -38.84 -0.87 -13.57
C PRO A 344 -38.37 -0.57 -12.15
N ASP A 345 -38.69 -1.45 -11.20
CA ASP A 345 -38.35 -1.35 -9.77
C ASP A 345 -36.99 -1.99 -9.42
N PHE A 346 -36.20 -2.36 -10.44
CA PHE A 346 -34.91 -3.02 -10.25
C PHE A 346 -33.99 -2.24 -9.32
N MET A 347 -33.85 -0.93 -9.51
CA MET A 347 -32.92 -0.10 -8.73
C MET A 347 -33.32 -0.04 -7.25
N ASP A 348 -34.61 0.00 -6.94
CA ASP A 348 -35.12 0.01 -5.57
C ASP A 348 -34.83 -1.32 -4.88
N ARG A 349 -35.09 -2.43 -5.58
CA ARG A 349 -34.82 -3.79 -5.08
C ARG A 349 -33.33 -4.06 -4.93
N PHE A 350 -32.50 -3.56 -5.85
CA PHE A 350 -31.04 -3.66 -5.76
C PHE A 350 -30.49 -2.85 -4.59
N ALA A 351 -30.96 -1.62 -4.39
CA ALA A 351 -30.59 -0.79 -3.23
C ALA A 351 -31.03 -1.42 -1.89
N LEU A 352 -32.19 -2.10 -1.86
CA LEU A 352 -32.64 -2.85 -0.69
C LEU A 352 -31.72 -4.04 -0.39
N ALA A 353 -31.33 -4.81 -1.40
CA ALA A 353 -30.40 -5.93 -1.25
C ALA A 353 -29.02 -5.45 -0.74
N LEU A 354 -28.51 -4.33 -1.27
CA LEU A 354 -27.30 -3.67 -0.76
C LEU A 354 -27.45 -3.30 0.72
N ARG A 355 -28.56 -2.69 1.13
CA ARG A 355 -28.80 -2.32 2.54
C ARG A 355 -28.79 -3.53 3.47
N LYS A 356 -29.43 -4.64 3.08
CA LYS A 356 -29.41 -5.91 3.84
C LYS A 356 -28.00 -6.49 3.90
N HIS A 357 -27.28 -6.48 2.77
CA HIS A 357 -25.88 -6.88 2.74
C HIS A 357 -25.02 -6.05 3.69
N GLY A 358 -25.19 -4.73 3.71
CA GLY A 358 -24.47 -3.82 4.61
C GLY A 358 -24.74 -4.10 6.08
N HIS A 359 -25.98 -4.45 6.43
CA HIS A 359 -26.32 -4.85 7.79
C HIS A 359 -25.64 -6.17 8.20
N ALA A 360 -25.53 -7.13 7.28
CA ALA A 360 -24.73 -8.34 7.51
C ALA A 360 -23.23 -8.01 7.69
N MET A 361 -22.68 -7.10 6.87
CA MET A 361 -21.27 -6.67 6.97
C MET A 361 -20.96 -5.89 8.25
N ASP A 362 -21.86 -5.04 8.73
CA ASP A 362 -21.74 -4.35 10.01
C ASP A 362 -21.70 -5.36 11.17
N GLN A 363 -22.62 -6.32 11.19
CA GLN A 363 -22.61 -7.39 12.20
C GLN A 363 -21.31 -8.22 12.15
N LEU A 364 -20.82 -8.51 10.95
CA LEU A 364 -19.59 -9.27 10.75
C LEU A 364 -18.35 -8.49 11.23
N SER A 365 -18.28 -7.20 10.92
CA SER A 365 -17.16 -6.32 11.30
C SER A 365 -16.96 -6.26 12.81
N LYS A 366 -18.05 -6.25 13.59
CA LYS A 366 -18.03 -6.22 15.07
C LYS A 366 -17.33 -7.43 15.70
N GLN A 367 -17.09 -8.47 14.93
CA GLN A 367 -16.56 -9.76 15.39
C GLN A 367 -15.14 -9.98 14.89
N MET A 368 -14.69 -9.16 13.93
CA MET A 368 -13.35 -9.21 13.39
C MET A 368 -12.39 -8.57 14.39
N LYS A 369 -11.62 -9.42 15.08
CA LYS A 369 -10.64 -8.96 16.07
C LYS A 369 -9.57 -8.11 15.39
N ASN A 370 -9.13 -7.06 16.05
CA ASN A 370 -8.13 -6.09 15.54
C ASN A 370 -8.60 -5.20 14.39
N LEU A 371 -9.79 -5.43 13.81
CA LEU A 371 -10.31 -4.54 12.78
C LEU A 371 -10.54 -3.15 13.38
N LYS A 372 -9.96 -2.14 12.75
CA LYS A 372 -10.10 -0.73 13.11
C LYS A 372 -10.89 -0.01 12.03
N LEU A 373 -12.19 -0.27 11.97
CA LEU A 373 -13.06 0.24 10.92
C LEU A 373 -12.97 1.78 10.73
N SER A 374 -12.70 2.54 11.79
CA SER A 374 -12.53 3.99 11.75
C SER A 374 -11.28 4.48 11.01
N GLU A 375 -10.28 3.61 10.79
CA GLU A 375 -9.06 3.93 10.04
C GLU A 375 -9.23 3.66 8.53
N HIS A 376 -10.39 3.13 8.11
CA HIS A 376 -10.67 2.76 6.73
C HIS A 376 -11.80 3.60 6.13
N SER A 377 -11.74 3.83 4.82
CA SER A 377 -12.78 4.50 4.05
C SER A 377 -13.19 3.66 2.85
N THR A 378 -14.46 3.70 2.50
CA THR A 378 -14.96 3.14 1.24
C THR A 378 -14.44 3.96 0.06
N PRO A 379 -14.09 3.32 -1.07
CA PRO A 379 -13.77 4.05 -2.28
C PRO A 379 -14.84 5.06 -2.67
N ASN A 380 -14.41 6.24 -3.12
CA ASN A 380 -15.26 7.32 -3.62
C ASN A 380 -15.54 7.13 -5.12
N ILE A 381 -16.47 7.89 -5.70
CA ILE A 381 -16.83 7.72 -7.13
C ILE A 381 -15.68 8.00 -8.12
N GLY A 382 -14.61 8.67 -7.71
CA GLY A 382 -13.40 8.88 -8.50
C GLY A 382 -12.39 7.74 -8.41
N ASP A 383 -12.65 6.71 -7.61
CA ASP A 383 -11.81 5.53 -7.53
C ASP A 383 -12.18 4.51 -8.61
N SER A 384 -11.17 3.91 -9.23
CA SER A 384 -11.36 2.87 -10.25
C SER A 384 -11.96 1.56 -9.69
N THR A 385 -11.87 1.37 -8.37
CA THR A 385 -12.42 0.24 -7.64
C THR A 385 -13.83 0.49 -7.12
N TRP A 386 -14.37 1.71 -7.27
CA TRP A 386 -15.73 2.01 -6.88
C TRP A 386 -16.72 1.11 -7.61
N ARG A 387 -17.81 0.78 -6.91
CA ARG A 387 -18.96 0.08 -7.47
C ARG A 387 -20.26 0.73 -7.00
N PRO A 388 -21.36 0.57 -7.77
CA PRO A 388 -22.68 1.04 -7.37
C PRO A 388 -23.04 0.59 -5.93
N GLY A 389 -23.25 1.58 -5.06
CA GLY A 389 -23.62 1.36 -3.66
C GLY A 389 -22.51 1.65 -2.63
N TYR A 390 -21.25 1.84 -3.05
CA TYR A 390 -20.17 2.20 -2.11
C TYR A 390 -20.52 3.49 -1.36
N GLY A 391 -20.41 3.46 -0.03
CA GLY A 391 -20.75 4.59 0.84
C GLY A 391 -22.25 4.83 1.04
N TYR A 392 -23.14 4.16 0.30
CA TYR A 392 -24.59 4.28 0.48
C TYR A 392 -24.99 3.77 1.88
N HIS A 393 -25.38 4.68 2.77
CA HIS A 393 -25.58 4.39 4.19
C HIS A 393 -24.37 3.73 4.89
N GLY A 394 -23.15 4.07 4.46
CA GLY A 394 -21.93 3.48 5.00
C GLY A 394 -21.71 2.03 4.54
N TRP A 395 -22.36 1.59 3.46
CA TRP A 395 -22.20 0.25 2.91
C TRP A 395 -20.78 -0.01 2.39
N TYR A 396 -20.25 -1.18 2.71
CA TYR A 396 -19.02 -1.75 2.18
C TYR A 396 -19.21 -3.26 1.91
N PRO A 397 -18.56 -3.81 0.87
CA PRO A 397 -18.58 -5.25 0.57
C PRO A 397 -17.66 -6.08 1.48
N TYR A 398 -17.86 -7.39 1.48
CA TYR A 398 -17.05 -8.36 2.22
C TYR A 398 -15.57 -8.32 1.80
N LEU A 399 -15.30 -8.15 0.51
CA LEU A 399 -13.93 -8.06 -0.01
C LEU A 399 -13.14 -6.92 0.65
N LEU A 400 -13.74 -5.74 0.82
CA LEU A 400 -13.07 -4.63 1.52
C LEU A 400 -12.91 -4.95 3.01
N LEU A 401 -13.97 -5.43 3.65
CA LEU A 401 -13.96 -5.75 5.07
C LEU A 401 -12.88 -6.79 5.43
N SER A 402 -12.78 -7.86 4.64
CA SER A 402 -11.78 -8.91 4.82
C SER A 402 -10.35 -8.42 4.56
N THR A 403 -10.17 -7.54 3.58
CA THR A 403 -8.87 -6.90 3.29
C THR A 403 -8.43 -6.00 4.45
N TRP A 404 -9.32 -5.15 4.96
CA TRP A 404 -9.06 -4.30 6.11
C TRP A 404 -8.72 -5.12 7.35
N HIS A 405 -9.51 -6.15 7.66
CA HIS A 405 -9.24 -7.02 8.80
C HIS A 405 -7.90 -7.76 8.69
N SER A 406 -7.54 -8.23 7.49
CA SER A 406 -6.25 -8.88 7.23
C SER A 406 -5.09 -7.91 7.46
N SER A 407 -5.19 -6.68 6.92
CA SER A 407 -4.20 -5.61 7.11
C SER A 407 -4.04 -5.25 8.58
N ASP A 408 -5.14 -5.00 9.29
CA ASP A 408 -5.11 -4.59 10.69
C ASP A 408 -4.63 -5.71 11.60
N THR A 409 -4.97 -6.96 11.28
CA THR A 409 -4.44 -8.13 12.01
C THR A 409 -2.95 -8.30 11.80
N ALA A 410 -2.45 -8.06 10.57
CA ALA A 410 -1.02 -8.05 10.29
C ALA A 410 -0.31 -6.93 11.06
N ALA A 411 -0.90 -5.72 11.10
CA ALA A 411 -0.37 -4.58 11.84
C ALA A 411 -0.43 -4.78 13.38
N ALA A 412 -1.50 -5.38 13.90
CA ALA A 412 -1.60 -5.73 15.32
C ALA A 412 -0.58 -6.82 15.69
N SER A 413 -0.32 -7.76 14.78
CA SER A 413 0.71 -8.79 14.96
C SER A 413 2.13 -8.22 14.86
N SER A 414 2.34 -7.13 14.13
CA SER A 414 3.63 -6.42 14.05
C SER A 414 3.88 -5.51 15.26
N SER A 415 2.82 -4.99 15.91
CA SER A 415 2.90 -4.22 17.16
C SER A 415 3.41 -5.02 18.37
N GLY A 416 3.54 -6.35 18.24
CA GLY A 416 4.19 -7.23 19.20
C GLY A 416 5.69 -7.46 18.97
N SER A 417 6.32 -6.87 17.95
CA SER A 417 7.77 -7.02 17.70
C SER A 417 8.56 -5.81 18.23
N SER A 418 9.58 -6.10 19.03
CA SER A 418 10.48 -5.16 19.71
C SER A 418 10.98 -4.01 18.83
N GLY A 419 11.01 -2.78 19.37
CA GLY A 419 11.54 -1.60 18.68
C GLY A 419 13.03 -1.75 18.30
N VAL A 420 13.50 -0.96 17.32
CA VAL A 420 14.90 -1.01 16.87
C VAL A 420 15.87 -0.94 18.05
N ASN A 421 16.68 -1.99 18.21
CA ASN A 421 17.82 -1.97 19.10
C ASN A 421 19.01 -1.30 18.40
N THR A 422 19.41 -0.13 18.88
CA THR A 422 20.56 0.64 18.38
C THR A 422 21.75 0.61 19.34
N SER A 423 21.69 -0.20 20.41
CA SER A 423 22.73 -0.26 21.44
C SER A 423 23.82 -1.28 21.10
N PHE A 424 25.09 -0.91 21.34
CA PHE A 424 26.27 -1.77 21.26
C PHE A 424 26.95 -1.83 22.64
N SER A 425 27.28 -3.02 23.12
CA SER A 425 27.79 -3.23 24.48
C SER A 425 29.27 -2.88 24.66
N SER A 426 30.03 -2.74 23.56
CA SER A 426 31.49 -2.56 23.58
C SER A 426 31.98 -1.10 23.56
N GLY A 427 31.07 -0.12 23.63
CA GLY A 427 31.40 1.30 23.44
C GLY A 427 31.54 1.71 21.96
N PHE A 428 31.18 0.79 21.05
CA PHE A 428 31.08 1.04 19.61
C PHE A 428 29.91 1.99 19.30
N SER A 429 30.15 3.01 18.48
CA SER A 429 29.19 4.08 18.13
C SER A 429 28.84 4.04 16.63
N GLY A 430 28.61 2.86 16.07
CA GLY A 430 28.20 2.71 14.68
C GLY A 430 26.74 3.09 14.44
N GLY A 431 26.44 3.64 13.26
CA GLY A 431 25.06 3.92 12.86
C GLY A 431 24.29 2.68 12.43
N GLY A 432 22.95 2.79 12.44
CA GLY A 432 22.01 1.71 12.18
C GLY A 432 21.49 1.01 13.44
N GLY A 433 21.00 -0.22 13.29
CA GLY A 433 20.44 -1.02 14.38
C GLY A 433 19.83 -2.34 13.92
N SER A 434 19.25 -3.08 14.86
CA SER A 434 18.66 -4.40 14.64
C SER A 434 17.26 -4.53 15.23
N SER A 435 16.51 -5.55 14.81
CA SER A 435 15.23 -5.93 15.39
C SER A 435 15.04 -7.45 15.40
N SER A 436 14.07 -7.95 16.16
CA SER A 436 13.63 -9.36 16.10
C SER A 436 12.52 -9.55 15.08
N PHE A 437 12.38 -10.75 14.50
CA PHE A 437 11.28 -11.07 13.57
C PHE A 437 10.55 -12.38 13.83
#